data_AF-A0A2N1KM72-F1
#
_entry.id   AF-A0A2N1KM72-F1
#
_cell.length_a   1.000
_cell.length_b   1.000
_cell.length_c   1.000
_cell.angle_alpha   90.00
_cell.angle_beta   90.00
_cell.angle_gamma   90.00
#
_symmetry.space_group_name_H-M   'P 1'
#
loop_
_entity.id
_entity.type
_entity.pdbx_description
1 polymer ?
#
loop_
_entity_poly.entity_id
_entity_poly.type
_entity_poly.pdbx_seq_one_letter_code
_entity_poly.pdbx_strand_id
1 'polypeptide(L)'
;MQTFFNVTMLAASGEGKTTFLSSMDENIRNDLSSNIGLNLSLNPELAAKLDQNKERLKASLSKGTITCFDGIQSTADASSYPLEISHKDSDPFLVVSFTDIPGNWITDDSEKVISYLKNSSVIVIPVDASAIMNDLTEQKTNAENLFRVLKPGLEQSSEPRLILFIPTKCETYINNEAASARLVNKIKMVYKEIFDHITWTSHVKSAIIPIQTLGNCSLMYHKKVKIDNEEVWKPIFSVTQRNQYNPQAIEYPYMYLLSFILEQHYLNRKKGFMGFFRNLFRELNYLKLTNEKLNSQCKSYSQLKVIS
;
A
#
# COMPACT_ATOMS: atom_id res chain seq x y z
N MET A 1 -1.88 24.16 -13.16
CA MET A 1 -0.70 23.27 -13.23
C MET A 1 -1.03 22.05 -12.40
N GLN A 2 -1.04 20.87 -13.01
CA GLN A 2 -1.35 19.60 -12.35
C GLN A 2 -0.23 19.27 -11.36
N THR A 3 -0.57 18.90 -10.14
CA THR A 3 0.44 18.51 -9.13
C THR A 3 0.69 17.02 -9.21
N PHE A 4 1.95 16.60 -9.04
CA PHE A 4 2.36 15.20 -9.10
C PHE A 4 2.85 14.74 -7.74
N PHE A 5 2.39 13.57 -7.30
CA PHE A 5 2.89 12.88 -6.11
C PHE A 5 3.31 11.47 -6.50
N ASN A 6 4.48 11.05 -6.04
CA ASN A 6 5.00 9.72 -6.30
C ASN A 6 4.76 8.81 -5.10
N VAL A 7 4.25 7.61 -5.37
CA VAL A 7 4.08 6.53 -4.41
C VAL A 7 5.00 5.39 -4.83
N THR A 8 5.94 4.99 -3.99
CA THR A 8 6.79 3.81 -4.26
C THR A 8 6.34 2.62 -3.43
N MET A 9 6.12 1.48 -4.09
CA MET A 9 5.77 0.23 -3.43
C MET A 9 7.04 -0.58 -3.16
N LEU A 10 7.48 -0.58 -1.91
CA LEU A 10 8.78 -1.10 -1.47
C LEU A 10 8.58 -2.33 -0.57
N ALA A 11 8.84 -3.52 -1.12
CA ALA A 11 8.76 -4.79 -0.39
C ALA A 11 9.46 -5.90 -1.17
N ALA A 12 9.82 -7.00 -0.50
CA ALA A 12 10.42 -8.15 -1.17
C ALA A 12 9.42 -8.82 -2.15
N SER A 13 9.90 -9.76 -2.95
CA SER A 13 9.00 -10.47 -3.86
C SER A 13 8.00 -11.35 -3.11
N GLY A 14 6.74 -11.37 -3.56
CA GLY A 14 5.67 -12.18 -2.96
C GLY A 14 4.99 -11.57 -1.72
N GLU A 15 5.39 -10.38 -1.29
CA GLU A 15 4.82 -9.68 -0.11
C GLU A 15 3.50 -8.93 -0.41
N GLY A 16 3.03 -8.95 -1.67
CA GLY A 16 1.69 -8.48 -2.04
C GLY A 16 1.64 -7.08 -2.66
N LYS A 17 2.75 -6.57 -3.19
CA LYS A 17 2.82 -5.31 -3.96
C LYS A 17 1.77 -5.23 -5.07
N THR A 18 1.98 -5.95 -6.16
CA THR A 18 1.09 -5.91 -7.32
C THR A 18 -0.33 -6.33 -6.95
N THR A 19 -0.48 -7.22 -5.97
CA THR A 19 -1.79 -7.61 -5.41
C THR A 19 -2.53 -6.43 -4.79
N PHE A 20 -1.88 -5.66 -3.92
CA PHE A 20 -2.48 -4.46 -3.32
C PHE A 20 -2.87 -3.45 -4.39
N LEU A 21 -2.01 -3.19 -5.38
CA LEU A 21 -2.34 -2.28 -6.47
C LEU A 21 -3.53 -2.77 -7.31
N SER A 22 -3.57 -4.08 -7.59
CA SER A 22 -4.65 -4.70 -8.37
C SER A 22 -5.96 -4.80 -7.58
N SER A 23 -5.92 -4.64 -6.25
CA SER A 23 -7.13 -4.57 -5.44
C SER A 23 -7.78 -3.18 -5.44
N MET A 24 -7.16 -2.17 -6.07
CA MET A 24 -7.81 -0.89 -6.37
C MET A 24 -8.88 -1.05 -7.46
N ASP A 25 -9.99 -1.65 -7.07
CA ASP A 25 -11.03 -2.02 -8.01
C ASP A 25 -12.10 -0.93 -8.20
N GLU A 26 -13.07 -1.25 -9.06
CA GLU A 26 -14.20 -0.38 -9.35
C GLU A 26 -15.01 -0.02 -8.11
N ASN A 27 -15.13 -0.90 -7.11
CA ASN A 27 -15.89 -0.60 -5.89
C ASN A 27 -15.21 0.50 -5.08
N ILE A 28 -13.88 0.44 -4.93
CA ILE A 28 -13.13 1.50 -4.24
C ILE A 28 -13.21 2.81 -5.02
N ARG A 29 -13.08 2.78 -6.35
CA ARG A 29 -13.23 3.98 -7.18
C ARG A 29 -14.64 4.58 -7.08
N ASN A 30 -15.67 3.73 -7.07
CA ASN A 30 -17.07 4.14 -6.95
C ASN A 30 -17.38 4.70 -5.55
N ASP A 31 -16.84 4.10 -4.49
CA ASP A 31 -16.97 4.59 -3.11
C ASP A 31 -16.33 5.98 -2.96
N LEU A 32 -15.10 6.15 -3.48
CA LEU A 32 -14.40 7.43 -3.46
C LEU A 32 -15.14 8.49 -4.29
N SER A 33 -15.75 8.12 -5.42
CA SER A 33 -16.56 9.02 -6.23
C SER A 33 -17.85 9.43 -5.52
N SER A 34 -18.60 8.46 -4.99
CA SER A 34 -19.95 8.69 -4.44
C SER A 34 -19.94 9.30 -3.03
N ASN A 35 -19.07 8.81 -2.15
CA ASN A 35 -19.07 9.21 -0.72
C ASN A 35 -18.06 10.34 -0.43
N ILE A 36 -16.91 10.31 -1.11
CA ILE A 36 -15.84 11.31 -0.92
C ILE A 36 -15.91 12.43 -1.96
N GLY A 37 -16.42 12.16 -3.16
CA GLY A 37 -16.53 13.13 -4.25
C GLY A 37 -15.28 13.21 -5.13
N LEU A 38 -14.40 12.21 -5.08
CA LEU A 38 -13.16 12.12 -5.85
C LEU A 38 -13.29 11.08 -6.96
N ASN A 39 -13.08 11.52 -8.20
CA ASN A 39 -12.99 10.61 -9.33
C ASN A 39 -11.53 10.21 -9.55
N LEU A 40 -11.33 8.93 -9.84
CA LEU A 40 -10.03 8.31 -10.01
C LEU A 40 -9.99 7.63 -11.37
N SER A 41 -9.16 8.14 -12.27
CA SER A 41 -8.98 7.60 -13.62
C SER A 41 -7.59 7.03 -13.81
N LEU A 42 -7.53 5.85 -14.43
CA LEU A 42 -6.32 5.18 -14.89
C LEU A 42 -6.36 5.12 -16.41
N ASN A 43 -5.18 5.07 -17.03
CA ASN A 43 -5.09 4.71 -18.43
C ASN A 43 -5.77 3.33 -18.66
N PRO A 44 -6.60 3.16 -19.71
CA PRO A 44 -7.33 1.92 -19.96
C PRO A 44 -6.47 0.66 -20.05
N GLU A 45 -5.27 0.74 -20.62
CA GLU A 45 -4.35 -0.39 -20.75
C GLU A 45 -3.82 -0.84 -19.38
N LEU A 46 -3.45 0.13 -18.54
CA LEU A 46 -2.99 -0.14 -17.17
C LEU A 46 -4.12 -0.67 -16.29
N ALA A 47 -5.34 -0.11 -16.44
CA ALA A 47 -6.52 -0.61 -15.76
C ALA A 47 -6.79 -2.07 -16.13
N ALA A 48 -6.75 -2.41 -17.43
CA ALA A 48 -6.93 -3.78 -17.90
C ALA A 48 -5.86 -4.74 -17.35
N LYS A 49 -4.61 -4.29 -17.20
CA LYS A 49 -3.54 -5.08 -16.58
C LYS A 49 -3.82 -5.37 -15.10
N LEU A 50 -4.30 -4.39 -14.34
CA LEU A 50 -4.70 -4.58 -12.93
C LEU A 50 -5.92 -5.49 -12.81
N ASP A 51 -6.91 -5.34 -13.69
CA ASP A 51 -8.09 -6.20 -13.72
C ASP A 51 -7.71 -7.65 -14.06
N GLN A 52 -6.80 -7.88 -15.01
CA GLN A 52 -6.29 -9.22 -15.32
C GLN A 52 -5.62 -9.87 -14.11
N ASN A 53 -4.81 -9.10 -13.37
CA ASN A 53 -4.17 -9.58 -12.14
C ASN A 53 -5.22 -9.92 -11.07
N LYS A 54 -6.25 -9.11 -10.93
CA LYS A 54 -7.38 -9.39 -10.03
C LYS A 54 -8.12 -10.67 -10.43
N GLU A 55 -8.40 -10.88 -11.72
CA GLU A 55 -9.05 -12.10 -12.19
C GLU A 55 -8.21 -13.36 -11.92
N ARG A 56 -6.87 -13.26 -11.99
CA ARG A 56 -5.99 -14.36 -11.56
C ARG A 56 -6.15 -14.67 -10.06
N LEU A 57 -6.22 -13.65 -9.22
CA LEU A 57 -6.48 -13.82 -7.79
C LEU A 57 -7.84 -14.46 -7.53
N LYS A 58 -8.90 -14.02 -8.24
CA LYS A 58 -10.22 -14.65 -8.15
C LYS A 58 -10.22 -16.10 -8.59
N ALA A 59 -9.54 -16.41 -9.70
CA ALA A 59 -9.41 -17.76 -10.21
C ALA A 59 -8.73 -18.70 -9.21
N SER A 60 -7.80 -18.20 -8.39
CA SER A 60 -7.18 -18.99 -7.31
C SER A 60 -8.19 -19.51 -6.29
N LEU A 61 -9.29 -18.78 -6.04
CA LEU A 61 -10.36 -19.16 -5.11
C LEU A 61 -11.26 -20.28 -5.64
N SER A 62 -11.15 -20.65 -6.92
CA SER A 62 -11.82 -21.85 -7.45
C SER A 62 -11.12 -23.13 -6.97
N LYS A 63 -9.83 -23.04 -6.64
CA LYS A 63 -9.01 -24.12 -6.12
C LYS A 63 -9.35 -24.29 -4.64
N GLY A 64 -9.52 -25.52 -4.15
CA GLY A 64 -9.75 -25.75 -2.71
C GLY A 64 -8.58 -25.30 -1.82
N THR A 65 -7.41 -25.08 -2.43
CA THR A 65 -6.16 -24.67 -1.78
C THR A 65 -5.43 -23.68 -2.67
N ILE A 66 -4.83 -22.66 -2.06
CA ILE A 66 -4.03 -21.63 -2.72
C ILE A 66 -2.58 -21.77 -2.28
N THR A 67 -1.68 -21.76 -3.26
CA THR A 67 -0.23 -21.83 -3.09
C THR A 67 0.43 -20.53 -3.56
N CYS A 68 1.73 -20.38 -3.33
CA CYS A 68 2.51 -19.26 -3.85
C CYS A 68 2.49 -19.12 -5.38
N PHE A 69 2.22 -20.21 -6.12
CA PHE A 69 2.17 -20.18 -7.59
C PHE A 69 0.84 -19.64 -8.13
N ASP A 70 -0.18 -19.57 -7.27
CA ASP A 70 -1.52 -19.07 -7.61
C ASP A 70 -1.64 -17.54 -7.45
N GLY A 71 -0.61 -16.90 -6.90
CA GLY A 71 -0.53 -15.46 -6.74
C GLY A 71 -0.04 -14.73 -7.99
N ILE A 72 0.07 -13.40 -7.89
CA ILE A 72 0.66 -12.57 -8.94
C ILE A 72 2.20 -12.74 -8.89
N GLN A 73 2.78 -13.08 -10.04
CA GLN A 73 4.21 -13.30 -10.20
C GLN A 73 5.00 -11.99 -10.10
N SER A 74 6.28 -12.10 -9.72
CA SER A 74 7.20 -10.97 -9.60
C SER A 74 7.27 -10.13 -10.88
N THR A 75 7.34 -8.81 -10.73
CA THR A 75 7.61 -7.89 -11.84
C THR A 75 9.11 -7.87 -12.16
N ALA A 76 9.48 -7.97 -13.44
CA ALA A 76 10.89 -7.91 -13.88
C ALA A 76 11.45 -6.49 -13.91
N ASP A 77 10.61 -5.53 -14.29
CA ASP A 77 10.94 -4.10 -14.40
C ASP A 77 10.00 -3.24 -13.57
N ALA A 78 10.45 -2.05 -13.18
CA ALA A 78 9.58 -1.08 -12.53
C ALA A 78 8.40 -0.70 -13.43
N SER A 79 7.18 -0.79 -12.89
CA SER A 79 5.96 -0.39 -13.59
C SER A 79 5.32 0.81 -12.88
N SER A 80 4.97 1.85 -13.64
CA SER A 80 4.31 3.05 -13.12
C SER A 80 2.84 3.09 -13.50
N TYR A 81 2.00 3.47 -12.55
CA TYR A 81 0.54 3.53 -12.66
C TYR A 81 0.09 4.94 -12.24
N PRO A 82 0.10 5.91 -13.17
CA PRO A 82 -0.38 7.26 -12.92
C PRO A 82 -1.89 7.25 -12.75
N LEU A 83 -2.33 7.62 -11.55
CA LEU A 83 -3.74 7.77 -11.19
C LEU A 83 -4.10 9.25 -11.22
N GLU A 84 -4.95 9.63 -12.15
CA GLU A 84 -5.49 10.98 -12.23
C GLU A 84 -6.63 11.15 -11.23
N ILE A 85 -6.59 12.25 -10.48
CA ILE A 85 -7.57 12.60 -9.47
C ILE A 85 -8.27 13.88 -9.92
N SER A 86 -9.59 13.80 -10.04
CA SER A 86 -10.44 14.92 -10.43
C SER A 86 -11.60 15.09 -9.45
N HIS A 87 -12.22 16.27 -9.49
CA HIS A 87 -13.56 16.40 -8.95
C HIS A 87 -14.56 15.70 -9.88
N LYS A 88 -15.78 15.55 -9.37
CA LYS A 88 -16.90 15.13 -10.21
C LYS A 88 -17.04 16.07 -11.41
N ASP A 89 -17.03 15.48 -12.60
CA ASP A 89 -17.21 16.17 -13.89
C ASP A 89 -16.21 17.31 -14.16
N SER A 90 -14.98 17.22 -13.61
CA SER A 90 -13.92 18.21 -13.83
C SER A 90 -12.65 17.59 -14.43
N ASP A 91 -11.79 18.45 -14.97
CA ASP A 91 -10.43 18.05 -15.33
C ASP A 91 -9.64 17.56 -14.10
N PRO A 92 -8.67 16.65 -14.28
CA PRO A 92 -7.75 16.23 -13.21
C PRO A 92 -6.94 17.41 -12.64
N PHE A 93 -6.93 17.54 -11.32
CA PHE A 93 -6.15 18.57 -10.62
C PHE A 93 -4.84 18.02 -10.02
N LEU A 94 -4.72 16.69 -9.95
CA LEU A 94 -3.67 15.97 -9.24
C LEU A 94 -3.40 14.62 -9.93
N VAL A 95 -2.14 14.20 -9.96
CA VAL A 95 -1.74 12.84 -10.37
C VAL A 95 -0.99 12.19 -9.21
N VAL A 96 -1.38 10.97 -8.88
CA VAL A 96 -0.69 10.11 -7.93
C VAL A 96 -0.11 8.92 -8.68
N SER A 97 1.20 8.85 -8.81
CA SER A 97 1.88 7.82 -9.60
C SER A 97 2.38 6.69 -8.69
N PHE A 98 1.73 5.52 -8.76
CA PHE A 98 2.19 4.33 -8.06
C PHE A 98 3.29 3.64 -8.86
N THR A 99 4.45 3.42 -8.25
CA THR A 99 5.57 2.71 -8.86
C THR A 99 5.77 1.38 -8.14
N ASP A 100 5.48 0.28 -8.85
CA ASP A 100 5.76 -1.08 -8.41
C ASP A 100 7.18 -1.45 -8.83
N ILE A 101 8.13 -1.42 -7.88
CA ILE A 101 9.53 -1.77 -8.12
C ILE A 101 9.75 -3.28 -7.91
N PRO A 102 10.58 -3.94 -8.73
CA PRO A 102 10.92 -5.35 -8.52
C PRO A 102 11.50 -5.60 -7.12
N GLY A 103 11.03 -6.66 -6.45
CA GLY A 103 11.43 -6.92 -5.06
C GLY A 103 12.91 -7.27 -4.90
N ASN A 104 13.52 -7.87 -5.92
CA ASN A 104 14.94 -8.20 -5.94
C ASN A 104 15.84 -6.97 -6.10
N TRP A 105 15.33 -5.84 -6.64
CA TRP A 105 16.13 -4.61 -6.74
C TRP A 105 16.52 -4.04 -5.38
N ILE A 106 15.81 -4.39 -4.30
CA ILE A 106 16.19 -3.97 -2.93
C ILE A 106 17.62 -4.41 -2.61
N THR A 107 18.03 -5.59 -3.07
CA THR A 107 19.39 -6.12 -2.91
C THR A 107 20.26 -5.87 -4.14
N ASP A 108 19.72 -6.09 -5.33
CA ASP A 108 20.50 -6.19 -6.56
C ASP A 108 20.78 -4.82 -7.20
N ASP A 109 19.90 -3.84 -6.95
CA ASP A 109 19.95 -2.50 -7.56
C ASP A 109 19.53 -1.41 -6.54
N SER A 110 20.16 -1.48 -5.36
CA SER A 110 19.81 -0.66 -4.20
C SER A 110 19.89 0.85 -4.48
N GLU A 111 20.86 1.31 -5.29
CA GLU A 111 21.00 2.72 -5.66
C GLU A 111 19.79 3.24 -6.45
N LYS A 112 19.29 2.44 -7.39
CA LYS A 112 18.09 2.77 -8.15
C LYS A 112 16.86 2.80 -7.26
N VAL A 113 16.73 1.84 -6.34
CA VAL A 113 15.65 1.88 -5.33
C VAL A 113 15.72 3.15 -4.49
N ILE A 114 16.90 3.52 -3.98
CA ILE A 114 17.12 4.75 -3.22
C ILE A 114 16.68 5.99 -4.04
N SER A 115 16.97 6.01 -5.35
CA SER A 115 16.55 7.12 -6.23
C SER A 115 15.03 7.26 -6.33
N TYR A 116 14.28 6.15 -6.38
CA TYR A 116 12.81 6.18 -6.32
C TYR A 116 12.32 6.71 -4.97
N LEU A 117 12.91 6.22 -3.87
CA LEU A 117 12.55 6.63 -2.51
C LEU A 117 12.80 8.12 -2.28
N LYS A 118 13.91 8.68 -2.77
CA LYS A 118 14.22 10.12 -2.66
C LYS A 118 13.14 11.00 -3.28
N ASN A 119 12.49 10.55 -4.35
CA ASN A 119 11.45 11.29 -5.06
C ASN A 119 10.01 10.94 -4.62
N SER A 120 9.86 10.08 -3.62
CA SER A 120 8.55 9.58 -3.17
C SER A 120 7.97 10.43 -2.05
N SER A 121 6.70 10.81 -2.21
CA SER A 121 5.92 11.44 -1.15
C SER A 121 5.31 10.41 -0.22
N VAL A 122 5.00 9.22 -0.76
CA VAL A 122 4.47 8.09 -0.01
C VAL A 122 5.26 6.83 -0.34
N ILE A 123 5.58 6.04 0.67
CA ILE A 123 6.23 4.73 0.54
C ILE A 123 5.27 3.70 1.11
N VAL A 124 4.87 2.73 0.30
CA VAL A 124 3.97 1.65 0.69
C VAL A 124 4.79 0.38 0.84
N ILE A 125 4.75 -0.22 2.02
CA ILE A 125 5.47 -1.44 2.37
C ILE A 125 4.42 -2.53 2.67
N PRO A 126 4.02 -3.32 1.66
CA PRO A 126 3.27 -4.54 1.90
C PRO A 126 4.07 -5.49 2.78
N VAL A 127 3.41 -6.13 3.74
CA VAL A 127 4.04 -7.02 4.71
C VAL A 127 3.33 -8.35 4.68
N ASP A 128 4.06 -9.45 4.45
CA ASP A 128 3.44 -10.78 4.49
C ASP A 128 3.14 -11.19 5.94
N ALA A 129 1.87 -11.05 6.36
CA ALA A 129 1.47 -11.39 7.71
C ALA A 129 1.65 -12.89 8.02
N SER A 130 1.49 -13.76 7.02
CA SER A 130 1.68 -15.21 7.21
C SER A 130 3.13 -15.55 7.54
N ALA A 131 4.08 -14.91 6.84
CA ALA A 131 5.49 -15.11 7.08
C ALA A 131 5.93 -14.55 8.45
N ILE A 132 5.49 -13.34 8.80
CA ILE A 132 5.85 -12.70 10.08
C ILE A 132 5.28 -13.44 11.29
N MET A 133 4.02 -13.87 11.21
CA MET A 133 3.36 -14.53 12.33
C MET A 133 3.88 -15.94 12.59
N ASN A 134 4.58 -16.53 11.62
CA ASN A 134 5.22 -17.86 11.74
C ASN A 134 6.74 -17.78 11.85
N ASP A 135 7.30 -16.61 12.16
CA ASP A 135 8.74 -16.43 12.44
C ASP A 135 9.67 -16.91 11.32
N LEU A 136 9.25 -16.78 10.05
CA LEU A 136 10.11 -17.12 8.93
C LEU A 136 11.34 -16.20 8.91
N THR A 137 12.53 -16.81 8.90
CA THR A 137 13.82 -16.10 9.02
C THR A 137 14.03 -15.07 7.93
N GLU A 138 13.53 -15.34 6.72
CA GLU A 138 13.57 -14.45 5.55
C GLU A 138 13.00 -13.06 5.85
N GLN A 139 12.00 -12.95 6.74
CA GLN A 139 11.37 -11.65 7.05
C GLN A 139 12.29 -10.71 7.82
N LYS A 140 13.19 -11.24 8.65
CA LYS A 140 14.20 -10.40 9.32
C LYS A 140 15.20 -9.87 8.30
N THR A 141 15.70 -10.74 7.43
CA THR A 141 16.61 -10.35 6.33
C THR A 141 15.95 -9.35 5.38
N ASN A 142 14.67 -9.53 5.03
CA ASN A 142 13.92 -8.56 4.23
C ASN A 142 13.80 -7.22 4.93
N ALA A 143 13.48 -7.19 6.23
CA ALA A 143 13.40 -5.95 7.00
C ALA A 143 14.75 -5.21 7.08
N GLU A 144 15.85 -5.94 7.27
CA GLU A 144 17.22 -5.39 7.25
C GLU A 144 17.55 -4.80 5.87
N ASN A 145 17.28 -5.53 4.79
CA ASN A 145 17.51 -5.07 3.42
C ASN A 145 16.65 -3.84 3.08
N LEU A 146 15.40 -3.82 3.52
CA LEU A 146 14.50 -2.67 3.40
C LEU A 146 15.08 -1.47 4.15
N PHE A 147 15.57 -1.65 5.38
CA PHE A 147 16.16 -0.55 6.14
C PHE A 147 17.40 0.04 5.45
N ARG A 148 18.24 -0.80 4.83
CA ARG A 148 19.44 -0.36 4.08
C ARG A 148 19.14 0.61 2.94
N VAL A 149 18.01 0.45 2.25
CA VAL A 149 17.60 1.37 1.18
C VAL A 149 16.71 2.51 1.68
N LEU A 150 15.86 2.23 2.68
CA LEU A 150 14.91 3.21 3.21
C LEU A 150 15.62 4.35 3.92
N LYS A 151 16.59 4.04 4.78
CA LYS A 151 17.36 5.05 5.53
C LYS A 151 17.99 6.11 4.61
N PRO A 152 18.86 5.77 3.64
CA PRO A 152 19.44 6.76 2.72
C PRO A 152 18.40 7.37 1.75
N GLY A 153 17.27 6.71 1.51
CA GLY A 153 16.17 7.23 0.71
C GLY A 153 15.33 8.31 1.42
N LEU A 154 15.34 8.31 2.76
CA LEU A 154 14.70 9.30 3.62
C LEU A 154 15.67 10.41 4.04
N GLU A 155 16.95 10.09 4.22
CA GLU A 155 18.01 11.06 4.45
C GLU A 155 18.04 12.08 3.29
N GLN A 156 18.30 13.35 3.61
CA GLN A 156 18.38 14.50 2.68
C GLN A 156 17.04 15.15 2.30
N SER A 157 15.89 14.59 2.69
CA SER A 157 14.59 15.23 2.50
C SER A 157 14.14 15.96 3.77
N SER A 158 13.65 17.19 3.64
CA SER A 158 12.88 17.87 4.70
C SER A 158 11.38 17.89 4.41
N GLU A 159 10.98 17.42 3.22
CA GLU A 159 9.59 17.36 2.78
C GLU A 159 8.79 16.33 3.57
N PRO A 160 7.52 16.61 3.91
CA PRO A 160 6.65 15.65 4.57
C PRO A 160 6.50 14.35 3.77
N ARG A 161 6.61 13.21 4.44
CA ARG A 161 6.45 11.88 3.84
C ARG A 161 5.51 11.01 4.64
N LEU A 162 4.93 10.02 3.96
CA LEU A 162 4.14 8.98 4.58
C LEU A 162 4.74 7.60 4.28
N ILE A 163 4.86 6.76 5.30
CA ILE A 163 5.24 5.34 5.16
C ILE A 163 4.10 4.46 5.66
N LEU A 164 3.51 3.67 4.77
CA LEU A 164 2.40 2.76 5.08
C LEU A 164 2.85 1.32 5.08
N PHE A 165 2.80 0.69 6.24
CA PHE A 165 2.93 -0.74 6.36
C PHE A 165 1.55 -1.38 6.14
N ILE A 166 1.43 -2.23 5.14
CA ILE A 166 0.17 -2.90 4.78
C ILE A 166 0.35 -4.40 4.99
N PRO A 167 0.05 -4.94 6.18
CA PRO A 167 -0.03 -6.37 6.38
C PRO A 167 -1.05 -6.99 5.43
N THR A 168 -0.57 -7.88 4.55
CA THR A 168 -1.39 -8.64 3.60
C THR A 168 -1.60 -10.06 4.11
N LYS A 169 -2.54 -10.80 3.51
CA LYS A 169 -2.87 -12.18 3.90
C LYS A 169 -3.31 -12.30 5.36
N CYS A 170 -4.02 -11.29 5.88
CA CYS A 170 -4.40 -11.21 7.28
C CYS A 170 -5.67 -12.01 7.64
N GLU A 171 -6.27 -12.76 6.72
CA GLU A 171 -7.53 -13.50 6.94
C GLU A 171 -7.50 -14.34 8.22
N THR A 172 -6.34 -14.94 8.54
CA THR A 172 -6.14 -15.75 9.76
C THR A 172 -5.80 -14.92 11.01
N TYR A 173 -5.34 -13.67 10.86
CA TYR A 173 -4.63 -12.92 11.91
C TYR A 173 -5.34 -11.69 12.46
N ILE A 174 -6.48 -11.30 11.88
CA ILE A 174 -7.26 -10.13 12.34
C ILE A 174 -8.71 -10.46 12.69
N ASN A 175 -8.97 -11.71 13.07
CA ASN A 175 -10.31 -12.18 13.44
C ASN A 175 -10.83 -11.63 14.79
N ASN A 176 -9.95 -11.06 15.61
CA ASN A 176 -10.31 -10.34 16.84
C ASN A 176 -9.21 -9.33 17.23
N GLU A 177 -9.50 -8.51 18.24
CA GLU A 177 -8.60 -7.45 18.70
C GLU A 177 -7.26 -7.98 19.23
N ALA A 178 -7.27 -9.07 20.01
CA ALA A 178 -6.03 -9.66 20.55
C ALA A 178 -5.11 -10.21 19.45
N ALA A 179 -5.68 -10.90 18.45
CA ALA A 179 -4.95 -11.39 17.28
C ALA A 179 -4.35 -10.23 16.47
N SER A 180 -5.14 -9.17 16.28
CA SER A 180 -4.70 -7.98 15.55
C SER A 180 -3.58 -7.23 16.29
N ALA A 181 -3.71 -7.08 17.62
CA ALA A 181 -2.66 -6.50 18.45
C ALA A 181 -1.37 -7.33 18.41
N ARG A 182 -1.48 -8.66 18.41
CA ARG A 182 -0.33 -9.57 18.25
C ARG A 182 0.37 -9.37 16.90
N LEU A 183 -0.39 -9.27 15.81
CA LEU A 183 0.15 -9.00 14.47
C LEU A 183 0.91 -7.67 14.45
N VAL A 184 0.29 -6.59 14.93
CA VAL A 184 0.91 -5.26 14.99
C VAL A 184 2.21 -5.29 15.80
N ASN A 185 2.19 -5.91 16.98
CA ASN A 185 3.39 -6.03 17.82
C ASN A 185 4.50 -6.81 17.12
N LYS A 186 4.16 -7.89 16.43
CA LYS A 186 5.15 -8.70 15.70
C LYS A 186 5.81 -7.90 14.56
N ILE A 187 5.00 -7.14 13.80
CA ILE A 187 5.52 -6.24 12.76
C ILE A 187 6.45 -5.19 13.36
N LYS A 188 6.04 -4.55 14.48
CA LYS A 188 6.88 -3.59 15.19
C LYS A 188 8.21 -4.18 15.65
N MET A 189 8.22 -5.44 16.08
CA MET A 189 9.44 -6.14 16.46
C MET A 189 10.35 -6.45 15.25
N VAL A 190 9.78 -6.94 14.15
CA VAL A 190 10.55 -7.29 12.94
C VAL A 190 11.14 -6.05 12.27
N TYR A 191 10.35 -4.98 12.15
CA TYR A 191 10.74 -3.72 11.52
C TYR A 191 11.23 -2.66 12.52
N LYS A 192 11.74 -3.10 13.68
CA LYS A 192 12.09 -2.20 14.79
C LYS A 192 13.04 -1.08 14.36
N GLU A 193 14.08 -1.40 13.60
CA GLU A 193 15.07 -0.42 13.16
C GLU A 193 14.46 0.66 12.26
N ILE A 194 13.51 0.27 11.40
CA ILE A 194 12.77 1.20 10.55
C ILE A 194 11.89 2.11 11.41
N PHE A 195 11.12 1.54 12.35
CA PHE A 195 10.23 2.33 13.20
C PHE A 195 11.00 3.28 14.12
N ASP A 196 12.11 2.82 14.70
CA ASP A 196 12.99 3.66 15.50
C ASP A 196 13.46 4.85 14.65
N HIS A 197 14.00 4.60 13.45
CA HIS A 197 14.48 5.66 12.55
C HIS A 197 13.38 6.66 12.15
N ILE A 198 12.18 6.18 11.82
CA ILE A 198 11.03 7.03 11.47
C ILE A 198 10.62 7.91 12.65
N THR A 199 10.60 7.37 13.87
CA THR A 199 10.20 8.11 15.08
C THR A 199 11.12 9.31 15.35
N TRP A 200 12.40 9.21 14.98
CA TRP A 200 13.36 10.32 15.09
C TRP A 200 13.27 11.33 13.93
N THR A 201 12.48 11.03 12.89
CA THR A 201 12.39 11.84 11.67
C THR A 201 11.07 12.63 11.65
N SER A 202 11.09 13.87 12.15
CA SER A 202 9.90 14.68 12.45
C SER A 202 8.96 14.99 11.28
N HIS A 203 9.40 14.81 10.03
CA HIS A 203 8.60 15.05 8.83
C HIS A 203 8.05 13.74 8.21
N VAL A 204 8.28 12.59 8.84
CA VAL A 204 7.78 11.29 8.36
C VAL A 204 6.62 10.84 9.24
N LYS A 205 5.44 10.68 8.65
CA LYS A 205 4.30 9.99 9.28
C LYS A 205 4.37 8.51 8.92
N SER A 206 3.92 7.63 9.82
CA SER A 206 3.79 6.20 9.49
C SER A 206 2.56 5.57 10.12
N ALA A 207 2.04 4.53 9.47
CA ALA A 207 0.91 3.76 9.96
C ALA A 207 1.00 2.29 9.54
N ILE A 208 0.39 1.41 10.34
CA ILE A 208 0.10 0.01 10.01
C ILE A 208 -1.39 -0.12 9.70
N ILE A 209 -1.73 -0.67 8.54
CA ILE A 209 -3.11 -0.85 8.07
C ILE A 209 -3.26 -2.28 7.54
N PRO A 210 -3.66 -3.25 8.39
CA PRO A 210 -3.85 -4.64 7.97
C PRO A 210 -4.99 -4.78 6.97
N ILE A 211 -4.89 -5.74 6.04
CA ILE A 211 -5.94 -6.02 5.06
C ILE A 211 -6.15 -7.52 4.86
N GLN A 212 -7.38 -7.92 4.53
CA GLN A 212 -7.65 -9.26 4.01
C GLN A 212 -7.61 -9.20 2.49
N THR A 213 -6.64 -9.89 1.90
CA THR A 213 -6.31 -9.79 0.48
C THR A 213 -7.33 -10.50 -0.41
N LEU A 214 -7.81 -11.66 0.01
CA LEU A 214 -8.85 -12.44 -0.67
C LEU A 214 -10.12 -12.54 0.18
N GLY A 215 -10.00 -12.47 1.51
CA GLY A 215 -11.09 -12.54 2.49
C GLY A 215 -11.59 -13.95 2.80
N ASN A 216 -11.67 -14.81 1.78
CA ASN A 216 -12.27 -16.15 1.88
C ASN A 216 -11.25 -17.29 1.85
N CYS A 217 -10.11 -17.09 2.52
CA CYS A 217 -9.10 -18.12 2.70
C CYS A 217 -8.54 -18.08 4.12
N SER A 218 -7.93 -19.17 4.57
CA SER A 218 -7.19 -19.20 5.83
C SER A 218 -5.88 -19.93 5.66
N LEU A 219 -4.83 -19.47 6.32
CA LEU A 219 -3.56 -20.19 6.36
C LEU A 219 -3.80 -21.59 6.96
N MET A 220 -3.30 -22.61 6.27
CA MET A 220 -3.25 -23.98 6.80
C MET A 220 -1.88 -24.27 7.41
N TYR A 221 -0.82 -24.14 6.61
CA TYR A 221 0.55 -24.44 7.00
C TYR A 221 1.54 -23.80 6.04
N HIS A 222 2.82 -23.82 6.40
CA HIS A 222 3.92 -23.49 5.51
C HIS A 222 4.56 -24.77 4.97
N LYS A 223 5.00 -24.74 3.72
CA LYS A 223 5.71 -25.85 3.07
C LYS A 223 6.92 -25.32 2.33
N LYS A 224 8.03 -26.06 2.38
CA LYS A 224 9.18 -25.82 1.51
C LYS A 224 8.84 -26.14 0.06
N VAL A 225 9.08 -25.20 -0.82
CA VAL A 225 8.96 -25.37 -2.28
C VAL A 225 10.28 -24.99 -2.94
N LYS A 226 10.59 -25.65 -4.05
CA LYS A 226 11.80 -25.36 -4.82
C LYS A 226 11.52 -24.21 -5.79
N ILE A 227 12.22 -23.09 -5.63
CA ILE A 227 12.17 -21.92 -6.51
C ILE A 227 13.61 -21.60 -6.91
N ASP A 228 13.91 -21.55 -8.20
CA ASP A 228 15.26 -21.25 -8.73
C ASP A 228 16.40 -22.04 -8.08
N ASN A 229 16.14 -23.32 -7.79
CA ASN A 229 17.02 -24.27 -7.09
C ASN A 229 17.22 -24.09 -5.58
N GLU A 230 16.52 -23.15 -4.95
CA GLU A 230 16.52 -22.97 -3.50
C GLU A 230 15.22 -23.48 -2.86
N GLU A 231 15.31 -24.01 -1.64
CA GLU A 231 14.13 -24.38 -0.85
C GLU A 231 13.66 -23.19 -0.01
N VAL A 232 12.47 -22.69 -0.33
CA VAL A 232 11.88 -21.51 0.32
C VAL A 232 10.58 -21.90 1.02
N TRP A 233 10.36 -21.40 2.24
CA TRP A 233 9.11 -21.62 2.95
C TRP A 233 8.00 -20.78 2.33
N LYS A 234 6.92 -21.42 1.87
CA LYS A 234 5.77 -20.74 1.30
C LYS A 234 4.47 -21.12 2.01
N PRO A 235 3.56 -20.16 2.22
CA PRO A 235 2.28 -20.42 2.85
C PRO A 235 1.35 -21.19 1.91
N ILE A 236 0.57 -22.10 2.49
CA ILE A 236 -0.52 -22.82 1.84
C ILE A 236 -1.81 -22.43 2.55
N PHE A 237 -2.79 -21.93 1.79
CA PHE A 237 -4.08 -21.48 2.31
C PHE A 237 -5.20 -22.43 1.88
N SER A 238 -6.15 -22.71 2.76
CA SER A 238 -7.42 -23.32 2.40
C SER A 238 -8.37 -22.24 1.94
N VAL A 239 -9.16 -22.53 0.91
CA VAL A 239 -10.27 -21.66 0.52
C VAL A 239 -11.48 -22.03 1.37
N THR A 240 -11.97 -21.07 2.16
CA THR A 240 -13.11 -21.27 3.06
C THR A 240 -14.43 -21.17 2.30
N GLN A 241 -14.49 -20.34 1.25
CA GLN A 241 -15.63 -20.20 0.36
C GLN A 241 -15.17 -20.10 -1.10
N ARG A 242 -15.45 -21.13 -1.90
CA ARG A 242 -14.98 -21.20 -3.29
C ARG A 242 -15.65 -20.15 -4.16
N ASN A 243 -14.91 -19.64 -5.14
CA ASN A 243 -15.36 -18.65 -6.12
C ASN A 243 -15.92 -17.34 -5.52
N GLN A 244 -15.69 -17.07 -4.24
CA GLN A 244 -16.13 -15.84 -3.60
C GLN A 244 -14.93 -14.96 -3.28
N TYR A 245 -14.78 -13.86 -3.99
CA TYR A 245 -13.77 -12.85 -3.72
C TYR A 245 -14.38 -11.76 -2.84
N ASN A 246 -13.94 -11.68 -1.58
CA ASN A 246 -14.51 -10.77 -0.57
C ASN A 246 -13.41 -10.14 0.30
N PRO A 247 -12.45 -9.44 -0.31
CA PRO A 247 -11.38 -8.82 0.45
C PRO A 247 -11.94 -7.79 1.44
N GLN A 248 -11.26 -7.59 2.56
CA GLN A 248 -11.72 -6.71 3.64
C GLN A 248 -10.69 -5.62 3.90
N ALA A 249 -11.19 -4.40 4.15
CA ALA A 249 -10.40 -3.24 4.56
C ALA A 249 -9.36 -2.75 3.53
N ILE A 250 -9.48 -3.16 2.26
CA ILE A 250 -8.56 -2.75 1.17
C ILE A 250 -8.62 -1.25 0.90
N GLU A 251 -9.76 -0.63 1.15
CA GLU A 251 -10.04 0.77 0.94
C GLU A 251 -9.25 1.68 1.89
N TYR A 252 -8.99 1.25 3.13
CA TYR A 252 -8.41 2.12 4.16
C TYR A 252 -6.97 2.57 3.87
N PRO A 253 -6.06 1.71 3.36
CA PRO A 253 -4.75 2.18 2.91
C PRO A 253 -4.84 3.27 1.82
N TYR A 254 -5.75 3.14 0.86
CA TYR A 254 -5.97 4.16 -0.17
C TYR A 254 -6.53 5.44 0.41
N MET A 255 -7.54 5.35 1.28
CA MET A 255 -8.14 6.52 1.93
C MET A 255 -7.12 7.29 2.77
N TYR A 256 -6.29 6.59 3.55
CA TYR A 256 -5.28 7.22 4.40
C TYR A 256 -4.16 7.86 3.56
N LEU A 257 -3.71 7.17 2.50
CA LEU A 257 -2.75 7.70 1.55
C LEU A 257 -3.28 8.96 0.84
N LEU A 258 -4.50 8.91 0.33
CA LEU A 258 -5.14 10.04 -0.37
C LEU A 258 -5.36 11.21 0.59
N SER A 259 -5.74 10.94 1.83
CA SER A 259 -5.86 11.97 2.87
C SER A 259 -4.54 12.72 3.06
N PHE A 260 -3.43 12.00 3.20
CA PHE A 260 -2.11 12.61 3.30
C PHE A 260 -1.75 13.43 2.05
N ILE A 261 -1.96 12.90 0.84
CA ILE A 261 -1.65 13.61 -0.40
C ILE A 261 -2.48 14.89 -0.55
N LEU A 262 -3.78 14.85 -0.24
CA LEU A 262 -4.65 16.01 -0.31
C LEU A 262 -4.27 17.07 0.74
N GLU A 263 -3.84 16.65 1.93
CA GLU A 263 -3.27 17.55 2.94
C GLU A 263 -2.03 18.26 2.39
N GLN A 264 -1.08 17.52 1.80
CA GLN A 264 0.13 18.13 1.22
C GLN A 264 -0.19 19.05 0.04
N HIS A 265 -1.11 18.64 -0.84
CA HIS A 265 -1.55 19.46 -1.95
C HIS A 265 -2.19 20.78 -1.47
N TYR A 266 -3.06 20.69 -0.45
CA TYR A 266 -3.66 21.86 0.19
C TYR A 266 -2.60 22.79 0.80
N LEU A 267 -1.64 22.26 1.56
CA LEU A 267 -0.59 23.06 2.20
C LEU A 267 0.32 23.75 1.17
N ASN A 268 0.69 23.06 0.09
CA ASN A 268 1.50 23.61 -0.99
C ASN A 268 0.77 24.75 -1.72
N ARG A 269 -0.53 24.57 -2.00
CA ARG A 269 -1.34 25.64 -2.59
C ARG A 269 -1.56 26.81 -1.65
N LYS A 270 -1.76 26.58 -0.35
CA LYS A 270 -1.93 27.63 0.65
C LYS A 270 -0.66 28.50 0.80
N LYS A 271 0.53 27.92 0.67
CA LYS A 271 1.79 28.71 0.65
C LYS A 271 1.88 29.62 -0.57
N GLY A 272 1.47 29.14 -1.75
CA GLY A 272 1.38 29.95 -2.98
C GLY A 272 0.26 31.01 -2.96
N PHE A 273 -0.71 30.88 -2.06
CA PHE A 273 -1.91 31.72 -1.96
C PHE A 273 -1.68 33.10 -1.34
N MET A 274 -0.55 33.38 -0.68
CA MET A 274 -0.27 34.72 -0.14
C MET A 274 -0.28 35.86 -1.19
N GLY A 275 -0.46 35.56 -2.49
CA GLY A 275 -0.51 36.54 -3.57
C GLY A 275 -1.82 36.71 -4.38
N PHE A 276 -2.76 35.74 -4.49
CA PHE A 276 -3.76 35.82 -5.59
C PHE A 276 -5.13 35.11 -5.35
N PHE A 277 -6.21 35.91 -5.25
CA PHE A 277 -7.63 35.70 -5.66
C PHE A 277 -8.63 34.68 -5.01
N ARG A 278 -9.92 35.04 -5.17
CA ARG A 278 -11.18 34.45 -4.64
C ARG A 278 -11.54 33.03 -5.14
N ASN A 279 -11.15 32.65 -6.36
CA ASN A 279 -11.50 31.33 -6.94
C ASN A 279 -10.76 30.16 -6.27
N LEU A 280 -9.60 30.41 -5.66
CA LEU A 280 -8.83 29.39 -4.94
C LEU A 280 -9.49 28.98 -3.61
N PHE A 281 -10.27 29.87 -2.97
CA PHE A 281 -10.94 29.56 -1.71
C PHE A 281 -11.95 28.41 -1.83
N ARG A 282 -12.69 28.32 -2.94
CA ARG A 282 -13.66 27.24 -3.15
C ARG A 282 -12.96 25.89 -3.25
N GLU A 283 -11.87 25.84 -4.00
CA GLU A 283 -11.06 24.64 -4.18
C GLU A 283 -10.34 24.24 -2.88
N LEU A 284 -9.77 25.19 -2.15
CA LEU A 284 -9.14 24.96 -0.84
C LEU A 284 -10.14 24.45 0.20
N ASN A 285 -11.36 25.02 0.24
CA ASN A 285 -12.43 24.54 1.11
C ASN A 285 -12.87 23.12 0.74
N TYR A 286 -12.99 22.82 -0.56
CA TYR A 286 -13.28 21.46 -1.01
C TYR A 286 -12.19 20.49 -0.56
N LEU A 287 -10.90 20.78 -0.83
CA LEU A 287 -9.78 19.91 -0.46
C LEU A 287 -9.77 19.64 1.04
N LYS A 288 -10.03 20.68 1.85
CA LYS A 288 -10.13 20.55 3.31
C LYS A 288 -11.28 19.63 3.72
N LEU A 289 -12.49 19.86 3.23
CA LEU A 289 -13.67 19.04 3.56
C LEU A 289 -13.52 17.59 3.10
N THR A 290 -12.98 17.37 1.90
CA THR A 290 -12.71 16.04 1.35
C THR A 290 -11.68 15.30 2.21
N ASN A 291 -10.62 15.99 2.63
CA ASN A 291 -9.62 15.43 3.53
C ASN A 291 -10.21 15.11 4.93
N GLU A 292 -11.09 15.94 5.45
CA GLU A 292 -11.81 15.69 6.71
C GLU A 292 -12.69 14.44 6.61
N LYS A 293 -13.40 14.26 5.49
CA LYS A 293 -14.21 13.06 5.22
C LYS A 293 -13.34 11.79 5.17
N LEU A 294 -12.26 11.80 4.41
CA LEU A 294 -11.32 10.67 4.33
C LEU A 294 -10.78 10.31 5.72
N ASN A 295 -10.34 11.31 6.48
CA ASN A 295 -9.85 11.09 7.85
C ASN A 295 -10.93 10.52 8.77
N SER A 296 -12.18 10.97 8.65
CA SER A 296 -13.28 10.45 9.45
C SER A 296 -13.56 8.97 9.19
N GLN A 297 -13.51 8.55 7.92
CA GLN A 297 -13.63 7.14 7.55
C GLN A 297 -12.41 6.32 7.99
N CYS A 298 -11.18 6.85 7.86
CA CYS A 298 -10.00 6.15 8.36
C CYS A 298 -10.09 5.88 9.88
N LYS A 299 -10.67 6.81 10.65
CA LYS A 299 -10.84 6.67 12.11
C LYS A 299 -11.86 5.60 12.51
N SER A 300 -12.80 5.22 11.64
CA SER A 300 -13.71 4.12 11.94
C SER A 300 -13.03 2.75 11.84
N TYR A 301 -11.86 2.66 11.19
CA TYR A 301 -11.09 1.43 11.11
C TYR A 301 -10.27 1.18 12.37
N SER A 302 -10.80 0.35 13.27
CA SER A 302 -10.17 0.06 14.57
C SER A 302 -8.76 -0.55 14.48
N GLN A 303 -8.43 -1.18 13.36
CA GLN A 303 -7.12 -1.81 13.13
C GLN A 303 -6.08 -0.85 12.53
N LEU A 304 -6.48 0.36 12.10
CA LEU A 304 -5.52 1.42 11.75
C LEU A 304 -4.69 1.75 12.99
N LYS A 305 -3.38 1.56 12.91
CA LYS A 305 -2.43 1.97 13.96
C LYS A 305 -1.47 3.01 13.41
N VAL A 306 -1.71 4.27 13.77
CA VAL A 306 -0.77 5.36 13.53
C VAL A 306 0.44 5.18 14.46
N ILE A 307 1.65 5.36 13.92
CA ILE A 307 2.92 5.16 14.63
C ILE A 307 3.64 6.48 14.88
N SER A 308 3.16 7.58 14.26
CA SER A 308 3.57 8.95 14.59
C SER A 308 3.06 9.40 15.95
#